data_AF-A0A0P9DCE2-F1
#
_entry.id   AF-A0A0P9DCE2-F1
#
_cell.length_a   1.000
_cell.length_b   1.000
_cell.length_c   1.000
_cell.angle_alpha   90.00
_cell.angle_beta   90.00
_cell.angle_gamma   90.00
#
_symmetry.space_group_name_H-M   'P 1'
#
loop_
_entity.id
_entity.type
_entity.pdbx_description
1 polymer ?
#
loop_
_entity_poly.entity_id
_entity_poly.type
_entity_poly.pdbx_seq_one_letter_code
_entity_poly.pdbx_strand_id
1 'polypeptide(L)'
;MLRPAENFRDLIARAGLEPKDIIDRAPISRSAYFGWLNPATQPHRRGDLRRSKAWGIARVYAAAAGVTDEDAFKVLFVEVPDDGAARGSEEAS
;
A
#
# COMPACT_ATOMS: atom_id res chain seq x y z
N MET A 1 -0.79 -9.01 -4.66
CA MET A 1 -1.41 -7.75 -4.19
C MET A 1 -0.51 -7.03 -3.21
N LEU A 2 -0.43 -5.70 -3.25
CA LEU A 2 0.37 -4.91 -2.31
C LEU A 2 -0.45 -4.52 -1.07
N ARG A 3 0.02 -4.92 0.10
CA ARG A 3 -0.53 -4.58 1.41
C ARG A 3 0.40 -3.61 2.16
N PRO A 4 -0.14 -2.79 3.07
CA PRO A 4 0.72 -2.04 3.98
C PRO A 4 1.50 -3.01 4.87
N ALA A 5 2.74 -2.68 5.20
CA ALA A 5 3.45 -3.35 6.29
C ALA A 5 2.68 -3.18 7.62
N GLU A 6 2.83 -4.12 8.55
CA GLU A 6 2.10 -4.09 9.83
C GLU A 6 2.35 -2.80 10.62
N ASN A 7 3.59 -2.31 10.58
CA ASN A 7 4.04 -1.07 11.22
C ASN A 7 3.94 0.16 10.30
N PHE A 8 3.19 0.10 9.18
CA PHE A 8 3.12 1.19 8.20
C PHE A 8 2.79 2.53 8.86
N ARG A 9 1.79 2.57 9.74
CA ARG A 9 1.35 3.81 10.39
C ARG A 9 2.44 4.40 11.29
N ASP A 10 3.16 3.55 12.01
CA ASP A 10 4.26 3.97 12.88
C ASP A 10 5.44 4.48 12.08
N LEU A 11 5.75 3.86 10.94
CA LEU A 11 6.79 4.32 10.02
C LEU A 11 6.45 5.72 9.49
N ILE A 12 5.23 5.92 9.00
CA ILE A 12 4.75 7.23 8.52
C ILE A 12 4.87 8.28 9.63
N ALA A 13 4.40 7.97 10.84
CA ALA A 13 4.45 8.90 11.98
C ALA A 13 5.90 9.23 12.40
N ARG A 14 6.80 8.22 12.43
CA ARG A 14 8.22 8.42 12.74
C ARG A 14 8.96 9.27 11.71
N ALA A 15 8.52 9.26 10.45
CA ALA A 15 9.02 10.14 9.41
C ALA A 15 8.42 11.56 9.48
N GLY A 16 7.60 11.88 10.49
CA GLY A 16 6.98 13.19 10.67
C GLY A 16 5.85 13.47 9.67
N LEU A 17 5.26 12.43 9.08
CA LEU A 17 4.17 12.57 8.11
C LEU A 17 2.82 12.25 8.74
N GLU A 18 1.81 12.97 8.29
CA GLU A 18 0.40 12.63 8.52
C GLU A 18 -0.21 11.97 7.26
N PRO A 19 -1.33 11.25 7.40
CA PRO A 19 -2.07 10.72 6.25
C PRO A 19 -2.40 11.78 5.19
N LYS A 20 -2.66 13.03 5.60
CA LYS A 20 -2.94 14.13 4.66
C LYS A 20 -1.73 14.42 3.77
N ASP A 21 -0.52 14.38 4.32
CA ASP A 21 0.69 14.72 3.57
C ASP A 21 0.97 13.69 2.48
N ILE A 22 0.62 12.43 2.72
CA ILE A 22 0.68 11.37 1.71
C ILE A 22 -0.39 11.59 0.65
N ILE A 23 -1.64 11.86 1.06
CA ILE A 23 -2.76 12.04 0.13
C ILE A 23 -2.53 13.25 -0.79
N ASP A 24 -1.97 14.34 -0.26
CA ASP A 24 -1.76 15.58 -1.01
C ASP A 24 -0.59 15.46 -2.02
N ARG A 25 0.39 14.59 -1.75
CA ARG A 25 1.64 14.50 -2.53
C ARG A 25 1.75 13.24 -3.40
N ALA A 26 1.02 12.18 -3.08
CA ALA A 26 1.00 10.94 -3.86
C ALA A 26 -0.22 10.88 -4.79
N PRO A 27 -0.18 10.13 -5.91
CA PRO A 27 -1.29 10.00 -6.86
C PRO A 27 -2.38 9.05 -6.34
N ILE A 28 -2.90 9.28 -5.13
CA ILE A 28 -3.90 8.46 -4.46
C ILE A 28 -5.01 9.35 -3.88
N SER A 29 -6.27 8.96 -4.10
CA SER A 29 -7.39 9.64 -3.47
C SER A 29 -7.52 9.25 -2.00
N ARG A 30 -8.07 10.15 -1.18
CA ARG A 30 -8.37 9.89 0.24
C ARG A 30 -9.14 8.59 0.46
N SER A 31 -10.20 8.36 -0.32
CA SER A 31 -11.01 7.12 -0.24
C SER A 31 -10.19 5.87 -0.56
N ALA A 32 -9.31 5.94 -1.56
CA ALA A 32 -8.45 4.81 -1.93
C ALA A 32 -7.39 4.54 -0.85
N TYR A 33 -6.79 5.59 -0.27
CA TYR A 33 -5.81 5.47 0.82
C TYR A 33 -6.41 4.79 2.05
N PHE A 34 -7.56 5.28 2.54
CA PHE A 34 -8.20 4.70 3.73
C PHE A 34 -8.83 3.33 3.47
N GLY A 35 -9.37 3.09 2.26
CA GLY A 35 -9.89 1.78 1.87
C GLY A 35 -8.78 0.74 1.76
N TRP A 36 -7.59 1.14 1.30
CA TRP A 36 -6.42 0.26 1.25
C TRP A 36 -5.85 -0.05 2.65
N LEU A 37 -5.79 0.94 3.55
CA LEU A 37 -5.34 0.73 4.93
C LEU A 37 -6.31 -0.11 5.77
N ASN A 38 -7.60 -0.11 5.43
CA ASN A 38 -8.64 -0.78 6.19
C ASN A 38 -9.53 -1.61 5.24
N PRO A 39 -9.00 -2.67 4.62
CA PRO A 39 -9.71 -3.41 3.58
C PRO A 39 -11.04 -4.02 4.08
N ALA A 40 -11.15 -4.33 5.38
CA ALA A 40 -12.39 -4.81 5.99
C ALA A 40 -13.55 -3.80 5.90
N THR A 41 -13.25 -2.51 5.74
CA THR A 41 -14.26 -1.44 5.63
C THR A 41 -14.86 -1.32 4.22
N GLN A 42 -14.27 -1.97 3.21
CA GLN A 42 -14.73 -1.93 1.82
C GLN A 42 -14.77 -3.35 1.21
N PRO A 43 -15.70 -4.22 1.66
CA PRO A 43 -15.73 -5.63 1.27
C PRO A 43 -15.88 -5.88 -0.24
N HIS A 44 -16.43 -4.92 -1.00
CA HIS A 44 -16.56 -5.00 -2.46
C HIS A 44 -15.37 -4.44 -3.23
N ARG A 45 -14.44 -3.75 -2.57
CA ARG A 45 -13.19 -3.32 -3.20
C ARG A 45 -12.15 -4.39 -2.90
N ARG A 46 -11.58 -4.96 -3.97
CA ARG A 46 -10.27 -5.59 -3.84
C ARG A 46 -9.38 -4.53 -3.21
N GLY A 47 -8.85 -4.77 -2.02
CA GLY A 47 -8.05 -3.81 -1.27
C GLY A 47 -6.67 -3.63 -1.91
N ASP A 48 -6.63 -3.52 -3.24
CA ASP A 48 -5.44 -3.55 -4.06
C ASP A 48 -4.95 -2.13 -4.35
N LEU A 49 -3.75 -1.84 -3.89
CA LEU A 49 -3.06 -0.63 -4.27
C LEU A 49 -2.28 -0.90 -5.56
N ARG A 50 -2.61 -0.16 -6.63
CA ARG A 50 -1.83 -0.20 -7.87
C ARG A 50 -0.37 0.16 -7.59
N ARG A 51 0.57 -0.56 -8.21
CA ARG A 51 2.02 -0.40 -7.99
C ARG A 51 2.50 1.04 -8.22
N SER A 52 1.95 1.75 -9.20
CA SER A 52 2.26 3.17 -9.44
C SER A 52 1.88 4.09 -8.27
N LYS A 53 0.77 3.80 -7.59
CA LYS A 53 0.35 4.53 -6.38
C LYS A 53 1.23 4.19 -5.19
N ALA A 54 1.59 2.91 -5.04
CA ALA A 54 2.52 2.47 -4.01
C ALA A 54 3.88 3.19 -4.12
N TRP A 55 4.43 3.30 -5.34
CA TRP A 55 5.65 4.09 -5.58
C TRP A 55 5.50 5.57 -5.26
N GLY A 56 4.34 6.17 -5.54
CA GLY A 56 4.09 7.55 -5.14
C GLY A 56 4.08 7.74 -3.62
N ILE A 57 3.48 6.82 -2.87
CA ILE A 57 3.52 6.83 -1.41
C ILE A 57 4.96 6.61 -0.90
N ALA A 58 5.71 5.67 -1.50
CA ALA A 58 7.10 5.38 -1.16
C ALA A 58 7.98 6.64 -1.30
N ARG A 59 7.82 7.40 -2.41
CA ARG A 59 8.54 8.67 -2.63
C ARG A 59 8.27 9.73 -1.57
N VAL A 60 7.01 9.87 -1.17
CA VAL A 60 6.64 10.83 -0.11
C VAL A 60 7.33 10.47 1.20
N TYR A 61 7.32 9.19 1.56
CA TYR A 61 8.03 8.70 2.74
C TYR A 61 9.54 8.83 2.62
N ALA A 62 10.13 8.42 1.48
CA ALA A 62 11.56 8.48 1.21
C ALA A 62 12.11 9.90 1.40
N ALA A 63 11.40 10.89 0.84
CA ALA A 63 11.74 12.29 0.99
C ALA A 63 11.71 12.79 2.44
N ALA A 64 10.77 12.29 3.27
CA ALA A 64 10.64 12.68 4.66
C ALA A 64 11.62 11.93 5.59
N ALA A 65 11.88 10.66 5.31
CA ALA A 65 12.74 9.78 6.11
C ALA A 65 14.23 9.85 5.71
N GLY A 66 14.56 10.48 4.58
CA GLY A 66 15.93 10.57 4.08
C GLY A 66 16.50 9.23 3.59
N VAL A 67 15.66 8.40 2.97
CA VAL A 67 16.03 7.08 2.43
C VAL A 67 15.78 7.01 0.91
N THR A 68 16.21 5.93 0.27
CA THR A 68 15.93 5.71 -1.17
C THR A 68 14.46 5.35 -1.42
N ASP A 69 13.97 5.62 -2.63
CA ASP A 69 12.63 5.22 -3.06
C ASP A 69 12.45 3.70 -2.94
N GLU A 70 13.46 2.92 -3.32
CA GLU A 70 13.46 1.46 -3.26
C GLU A 70 13.37 0.93 -1.82
N ASP A 71 14.14 1.49 -0.89
CA ASP A 71 14.13 1.07 0.51
C ASP A 71 12.81 1.46 1.18
N ALA A 72 12.31 2.66 0.89
CA ALA A 72 10.97 3.09 1.29
C ALA A 72 9.90 2.11 0.80
N PHE A 73 9.96 1.70 -0.47
CA PHE A 73 9.00 0.77 -1.02
C PHE A 73 9.04 -0.59 -0.30
N LYS A 74 10.23 -1.14 -0.08
CA LYS A 74 10.39 -2.45 0.60
C LYS A 74 9.93 -2.41 2.05
N VAL A 75 10.15 -1.30 2.75
CA VAL A 75 9.78 -1.15 4.16
C VAL A 75 8.28 -0.89 4.34
N LEU A 76 7.64 -0.18 3.41
CA LEU A 76 6.22 0.19 3.53
C LEU A 76 5.25 -0.86 2.97
N PHE A 77 5.68 -1.71 2.04
CA PHE A 77 4.77 -2.60 1.29
C PHE A 77 5.18 -4.06 1.36
N VAL A 78 4.18 -4.93 1.53
CA VAL A 78 4.33 -6.39 1.45
C VAL A 78 3.57 -6.90 0.23
N GLU A 79 4.24 -7.69 -0.60
CA GLU A 79 3.61 -8.36 -1.74
C GLU A 79 3.01 -9.70 -1.27
N VAL A 80 1.69 -9.80 -1.29
CA VAL A 80 0.94 -10.99 -0.89
C VAL A 80 0.44 -11.71 -2.15
N PRO A 81 0.51 -13.05 -2.24
CA PRO A 81 -0.12 -13.80 -3.33
C PRO A 81 -1.60 -13.40 -3.51
N ASP A 82 -2.08 -13.37 -4.75
CA ASP A 82 -3.51 -13.25 -5.02
C ASP A 82 -4.12 -14.65 -4.93
N ASP A 83 -4.83 -14.97 -3.84
CA ASP A 83 -5.47 -16.28 -3.62
C ASP A 83 -6.52 -16.62 -4.71
N GLY A 84 -6.83 -15.70 -5.62
CA GLY A 84 -7.65 -15.94 -6.80
C GLY A 84 -6.98 -16.74 -7.93
N ALA A 85 -5.66 -16.97 -7.91
CA ALA A 85 -4.95 -17.71 -8.97
C ALA A 85 -4.92 -19.23 -8.76
N ALA A 86 -5.25 -19.74 -7.57
CA ALA A 86 -5.15 -21.16 -7.22
C ALA A 86 -6.42 -21.99 -7.52
N ARG A 87 -7.53 -21.38 -7.95
CA ARG A 87 -8.81 -22.08 -8.22
C ARG A 87 -9.04 -22.44 -9.70
N GLY A 88 -8.00 -22.45 -10.52
CA GLY A 88 -8.10 -22.71 -11.97
C GLY A 88 -7.63 -24.09 -12.44
N SER A 89 -7.10 -24.95 -11.56
CA SER A 89 -6.42 -26.18 -11.99
C SER A 89 -7.06 -27.48 -11.50
N GLU A 90 -8.25 -27.44 -10.89
CA GLU A 90 -8.85 -28.63 -10.27
C GLU A 90 -10.31 -28.83 -10.72
N GLU A 91 -10.60 -28.67 -12.01
CA GLU A 91 -11.81 -29.23 -12.64
C GLU A 91 -11.51 -29.64 -14.09
N ALA A 92 -10.70 -30.69 -14.25
CA ALA A 92 -10.66 -31.49 -15.46
C ALA A 92 -10.15 -32.89 -15.11
N SER A 93 -11.02 -33.73 -14.56
CA SER A 93 -10.83 -35.18 -14.54
C SER A 93 -12.15 -35.91 -14.64
#